data_AF-S2E0D0-F1
#
_entry.id   AF-S2E0D0-F1
#
_cell.length_a   1.000
_cell.length_b   1.000
_cell.length_c   1.000
_cell.angle_alpha   90.00
_cell.angle_beta   90.00
_cell.angle_gamma   90.00
#
_symmetry.space_group_name_H-M   'P 1'
#
loop_
_entity.id
_entity.type
_entity.pdbx_description
1 polymer ?
#
loop_
_entity_poly.entity_id
_entity_poly.type
_entity_poly.pdbx_seq_one_letter_code
_entity_poly.pdbx_strand_id
1 'polypeptide(L)'
;MGLKKISYIFTFAVLSFTLSSFVMTNAYADPAYVTTIGETGVTGSDNDHLSYPDGIAVDSADNIYVADIFNYRIQIFNAAGLWQSTIGETGV
;
A
#
# COMPACT_ATOMS: atom_id res chain seq x y z
N MET A 1 -55.75 -10.47 32.18
CA MET A 1 -55.79 -8.98 32.18
C MET A 1 -54.80 -8.49 33.23
N GLY A 2 -53.60 -7.98 32.98
CA GLY A 2 -52.73 -7.81 31.82
C GLY A 2 -51.28 -7.71 32.32
N LEU A 3 -50.32 -8.20 31.53
CA LEU A 3 -48.89 -8.22 31.85
C LEU A 3 -48.33 -6.79 31.89
N LYS A 4 -47.73 -6.37 33.02
CA LYS A 4 -46.93 -5.13 33.09
C LYS A 4 -45.58 -5.40 32.42
N LYS A 5 -45.45 -5.00 31.15
CA LYS A 5 -44.16 -4.93 30.44
C LYS A 5 -43.29 -3.88 31.13
N ILE A 6 -42.20 -4.30 31.76
CA ILE A 6 -41.17 -3.41 32.31
C ILE A 6 -39.94 -3.50 31.40
N SER A 7 -39.86 -2.50 30.53
CA SER A 7 -38.70 -1.84 29.91
C SER A 7 -37.38 -2.61 29.75
N TYR A 8 -37.06 -2.98 28.52
CA TYR A 8 -35.69 -3.17 28.02
C TYR A 8 -35.53 -2.37 26.72
N ILE A 9 -35.40 -1.04 26.80
CA ILE A 9 -35.10 -0.20 25.61
C ILE A 9 -34.11 0.91 25.97
N PHE A 10 -32.98 0.59 26.62
CA PHE A 10 -31.90 1.59 26.77
C PHE A 10 -30.47 1.05 26.67
N THR A 11 -30.27 -0.19 26.26
CA THR A 11 -28.92 -0.79 26.11
C THR A 11 -28.52 -1.17 24.69
N PHE A 12 -29.42 -1.09 23.71
CA PHE A 12 -29.12 -1.51 22.33
C PHE A 12 -28.50 -0.43 21.43
N ALA A 13 -28.54 0.85 21.82
CA ALA A 13 -28.01 1.95 20.99
C ALA A 13 -26.51 2.26 21.25
N VAL A 14 -25.99 1.94 22.44
CA VAL A 14 -24.57 2.21 22.77
C VAL A 14 -23.66 1.14 22.15
N LEU A 15 -24.11 -0.12 22.10
CA LEU A 15 -23.34 -1.24 21.56
C LEU A 15 -23.15 -1.18 20.04
N SER A 16 -24.11 -0.62 19.30
CA SER A 16 -23.99 -0.44 17.84
C SER A 16 -23.11 0.75 17.45
N PHE A 17 -23.01 1.77 18.30
CA PHE A 17 -22.19 2.96 18.05
C PHE A 17 -20.70 2.74 18.39
N THR A 18 -20.41 1.98 19.45
CA THR A 18 -19.01 1.64 19.81
C THR A 18 -18.43 0.58 18.89
N LEU A 19 -19.26 -0.33 18.35
CA LEU A 19 -18.79 -1.37 17.43
C LEU A 19 -18.42 -0.80 16.05
N SER A 20 -19.14 0.22 15.52
CA SER A 20 -18.77 0.83 14.23
C SER A 20 -17.43 1.57 14.30
N SER A 21 -17.13 2.23 15.42
CA SER A 21 -15.88 2.96 15.63
C SER A 21 -14.70 2.01 15.89
N PHE A 22 -14.93 0.86 16.54
CA PHE A 22 -13.93 -0.17 16.85
C PHE A 22 -13.65 -1.12 15.66
N VAL A 23 -14.68 -1.46 14.87
CA VAL A 23 -14.54 -2.31 13.69
C VAL A 23 -13.83 -1.57 12.56
N MET A 24 -14.10 -0.27 12.37
CA MET A 24 -13.44 0.52 11.31
C MET A 24 -12.00 0.91 11.65
N THR A 25 -11.65 1.07 12.94
CA THR A 25 -10.27 1.40 13.34
C THR A 25 -9.32 0.21 13.19
N ASN A 26 -9.79 -1.03 13.42
CA ASN A 26 -8.98 -2.24 13.24
C ASN A 26 -9.00 -2.81 11.81
N ALA A 27 -10.00 -2.45 10.99
CA ALA A 27 -10.12 -2.92 9.60
C ALA A 27 -9.66 -1.89 8.56
N TYR A 28 -9.46 -0.63 8.94
CA TYR A 28 -9.08 0.49 8.07
C TYR A 28 -7.97 1.32 8.72
N ALA A 29 -6.93 0.66 9.20
CA ALA A 29 -5.67 1.36 9.50
C ALA A 29 -5.18 1.97 8.17
N ASP A 30 -5.02 3.29 8.14
CA ASP A 30 -4.47 4.00 6.99
C ASP A 30 -3.11 3.36 6.65
N PRO A 31 -2.88 2.89 5.41
CA PRO A 31 -1.61 2.26 5.06
C PRO A 31 -0.47 3.22 5.41
N ALA A 32 0.39 2.79 6.32
CA ALA A 32 1.55 3.55 6.70
C ALA A 32 2.43 3.74 5.45
N TYR A 33 2.81 4.99 5.17
CA TYR A 33 3.83 5.27 4.17
C TYR A 33 5.11 4.50 4.51
N VAL A 34 5.55 3.64 3.59
CA VAL A 34 6.72 2.77 3.81
C VAL A 34 7.99 3.50 3.37
N THR A 35 8.08 3.87 2.09
CA THR A 35 9.27 4.51 1.52
C THR A 35 8.97 5.09 0.13
N THR A 36 9.89 5.92 -0.38
CA THR A 36 9.96 6.31 -1.79
C THR A 36 11.00 5.42 -2.46
N ILE A 37 10.66 4.86 -3.62
CA ILE A 37 11.57 4.06 -4.43
C ILE A 37 12.26 4.99 -5.43
N GLY A 38 13.59 5.09 -5.29
CA GLY A 38 14.48 5.83 -6.17
C GLY A 38 14.29 7.37 -6.20
N GLU A 39 15.21 8.05 -6.87
CA GLU A 39 15.15 9.46 -7.22
C GLU A 39 14.77 9.61 -8.69
N THR A 40 13.69 10.34 -8.99
CA THR A 40 13.15 10.47 -10.34
C THR A 40 13.75 11.63 -11.12
N GLY A 41 13.83 11.49 -12.44
CA GLY A 41 14.32 12.54 -13.34
C GLY A 41 15.84 12.58 -13.49
N VAL A 42 16.54 11.61 -12.91
CA VAL A 42 17.98 11.44 -13.03
C VAL A 42 18.24 10.20 -13.90
N THR A 43 18.91 10.41 -15.05
CA THR A 43 19.47 9.30 -15.82
C THR A 43 20.67 8.73 -15.08
N GLY A 44 20.77 7.41 -15.00
CA GLY A 44 21.83 6.79 -14.23
C GLY A 44 21.91 5.30 -14.49
N SER A 45 23.09 4.76 -14.23
CA SER A 45 23.33 3.32 -14.31
C SER A 45 23.25 2.60 -12.96
N ASP A 46 23.06 3.35 -11.87
CA ASP A 46 22.83 2.79 -10.54
C ASP A 46 21.35 2.44 -10.33
N ASN A 47 21.03 1.81 -9.20
CA ASN A 47 19.67 1.35 -8.92
C ASN A 47 18.82 2.39 -8.17
N ASP A 48 19.44 3.47 -7.72
CA ASP A 48 18.82 4.50 -6.90
C ASP A 48 18.17 5.59 -7.77
N HIS A 49 18.59 5.76 -9.02
CA HIS A 49 17.99 6.73 -9.95
C HIS A 49 17.03 6.09 -10.96
N LEU A 50 15.93 6.78 -11.23
CA LEU A 50 14.93 6.43 -12.23
C LEU A 50 14.77 7.56 -13.23
N SER A 51 14.77 7.22 -14.52
CA SER A 51 14.61 8.14 -15.64
C SER A 51 13.33 7.84 -16.41
N TYR A 52 12.35 8.73 -16.23
CA TYR A 52 11.01 8.61 -16.79
C TYR A 52 10.31 7.27 -16.44
N PRO A 53 10.14 6.95 -15.14
CA PRO A 53 9.38 5.78 -14.72
C PRO A 53 7.89 5.96 -15.05
N ASP A 54 7.32 5.05 -15.84
CA ASP A 54 5.94 5.19 -16.37
C ASP A 54 5.03 4.01 -16.01
N GLY A 55 5.61 2.82 -15.84
CA GLY A 55 4.86 1.60 -15.54
C GLY A 55 5.22 1.01 -14.18
N ILE A 56 4.21 0.55 -13.43
CA ILE A 56 4.37 -0.20 -12.18
C ILE A 56 3.49 -1.46 -12.16
N ALA A 57 4.04 -2.57 -11.66
CA ALA A 57 3.31 -3.81 -11.41
C ALA A 57 3.79 -4.46 -10.11
N VAL A 58 2.94 -5.26 -9.48
CA VAL A 58 3.26 -6.01 -8.24
C VAL A 58 2.90 -7.48 -8.46
N ASP A 59 3.80 -8.40 -8.09
CA ASP A 59 3.55 -9.84 -8.16
C ASP A 59 2.98 -10.41 -6.84
N SER A 60 2.71 -11.72 -6.80
CA SER A 60 2.15 -12.39 -5.61
C SER A 60 3.14 -12.54 -4.45
N ALA A 61 4.41 -12.19 -4.65
CA ALA A 61 5.46 -12.19 -3.63
C ALA A 61 5.80 -10.76 -3.17
N ASP A 62 4.95 -9.78 -3.52
CA ASP A 62 5.12 -8.35 -3.25
C ASP A 62 6.41 -7.75 -3.85
N ASN A 63 6.90 -8.31 -4.96
CA ASN A 63 7.92 -7.64 -5.76
C ASN A 63 7.28 -6.55 -6.61
N ILE A 64 7.86 -5.36 -6.57
CA ILE A 64 7.45 -4.16 -7.28
C ILE A 64 8.35 -4.01 -8.51
N TYR A 65 7.74 -4.03 -9.68
CA TYR A 65 8.40 -3.86 -10.97
C TYR A 65 8.17 -2.44 -11.46
N VAL A 66 9.24 -1.71 -11.76
CA VAL A 66 9.19 -0.33 -12.28
C VAL A 66 9.82 -0.30 -13.67
N ALA A 67 9.06 0.15 -14.66
CA ALA A 67 9.56 0.38 -16.02
C ALA A 67 10.28 1.73 -16.07
N ASP A 68 11.61 1.68 -16.11
CA ASP A 68 12.52 2.82 -16.10
C ASP A 68 12.93 3.18 -17.55
N ILE A 69 12.02 3.87 -18.24
CA ILE A 69 11.98 3.94 -19.72
C ILE A 69 13.27 4.49 -20.32
N PHE A 70 13.78 5.60 -19.79
CA PHE A 70 14.97 6.26 -20.36
C PHE A 70 16.29 5.68 -19.86
N ASN A 71 16.25 4.73 -18.93
CA ASN A 71 17.41 3.89 -18.62
C ASN A 71 17.29 2.49 -19.26
N TYR A 72 16.28 2.27 -20.12
CA TYR A 72 16.08 1.04 -20.92
C TYR A 72 16.01 -0.26 -20.11
N ARG A 73 15.45 -0.18 -18.90
CA ARG A 73 15.43 -1.32 -17.96
C ARG A 73 14.13 -1.43 -17.18
N ILE A 74 13.94 -2.59 -16.56
CA ILE A 74 12.94 -2.82 -15.52
C ILE A 74 13.70 -3.04 -14.21
N GLN A 75 13.41 -2.21 -13.20
CA GLN A 75 13.94 -2.38 -11.86
C GLN A 75 12.94 -3.15 -11.00
N ILE A 76 13.43 -4.08 -10.18
CA ILE A 76 12.62 -4.92 -9.30
C ILE A 76 13.00 -4.61 -7.85
N PHE A 77 12.01 -4.26 -7.03
CA PHE A 77 12.16 -3.96 -5.61
C PHE A 77 11.28 -4.90 -4.80
N ASN A 78 11.58 -5.10 -3.52
CA ASN A 78 10.66 -5.78 -2.60
C ASN A 78 9.65 -4.78 -2.00
N ALA A 79 8.71 -5.28 -1.20
CA ALA A 79 7.71 -4.46 -0.49
C ALA A 79 8.29 -3.36 0.43
N ALA A 80 9.55 -3.50 0.86
CA ALA A 80 10.26 -2.50 1.65
C ALA A 80 10.99 -1.46 0.78
N GLY A 81 10.85 -1.53 -0.54
CA GLY A 81 11.51 -0.66 -1.51
C GLY A 81 12.99 -0.94 -1.71
N LEU A 82 13.50 -2.11 -1.27
CA LEU A 82 14.89 -2.49 -1.48
C LEU A 82 15.05 -3.15 -2.85
N TRP A 83 16.03 -2.69 -3.63
CA TRP A 83 16.34 -3.26 -4.94
C TRP A 83 16.70 -4.75 -4.84
N GLN A 84 16.19 -5.54 -5.78
CA GLN A 84 16.38 -6.99 -5.86
C GLN A 84 17.12 -7.39 -7.14
N SER A 85 16.72 -6.83 -8.28
CA SER A 85 17.26 -7.22 -9.59
C SER A 85 16.89 -6.20 -10.68
N THR A 86 17.51 -6.36 -11.84
CA THR A 86 17.27 -5.58 -13.05
C THR A 86 17.07 -6.51 -14.23
N ILE A 87 16.08 -6.20 -15.08
CA ILE A 87 15.90 -6.82 -16.40
C ILE A 87 16.23 -5.77 -17.46
N GLY A 88 17.10 -6.12 -18.41
CA GLY A 88 17.56 -5.21 -19.48
C GLY A 88 19.00 -4.74 -19.27
N GLU A 89 19.47 -3.84 -20.14
CA GLU A 89 20.77 -3.19 -20.03
C GLU A 89 20.60 -1.80 -19.43
N THR A 90 21.53 -1.43 -18.55
CA THR A 90 21.43 -0.21 -17.77
C THR A 90 22.35 0.86 -18.34
N GLY A 91 21.80 2.03 -18.68
CA GLY A 91 22.58 3.21 -19.07
C GLY A 91 23.17 3.20 -20.48
N VAL A 92 22.47 2.64 -21.46
CA VAL A 92 22.79 2.80 -22.89
C VAL A 92 22.14 4.06 -23.44
#